data_AF-A0A849CLN4-F1
#
_entry.id   AF-A0A849CLN4-F1
#
_cell.length_a   1.000
_cell.length_b   1.000
_cell.length_c   1.000
_cell.angle_alpha   90.00
_cell.angle_beta   90.00
_cell.angle_gamma   90.00
#
_symmetry.space_group_name_H-M   'P 1'
#
loop_
_entity.id
_entity.type
_entity.pdbx_description
1 polymer ?
#
loop_
_entity_poly.entity_id
_entity_poly.type
_entity_poly.pdbx_seq_one_letter_code
_entity_poly.pdbx_strand_id
1 'polypeptide(L)'
;MKQLILFHMMKRVLTLTMPVLLVLLLSSCASKPVVQVYPQIPAALLAHLDKTGFNGNTYGDVSKYAVILKRERDVCLNRVDKIREWQTENAQN
;
A
#
# COMPACT_ATOMS: atom_id res chain seq x y z
N MET A 1 0.51 57.90 -30.44
CA MET A 1 0.94 56.75 -31.27
C MET A 1 1.64 55.63 -30.49
N LYS A 2 2.66 55.90 -29.65
CA LYS A 2 3.35 54.86 -28.84
C LYS A 2 2.44 54.04 -27.90
N GLN A 3 1.46 54.66 -27.25
CA GLN A 3 0.52 53.99 -26.32
C GLN A 3 -0.36 52.92 -27.02
N LEU A 4 -0.79 53.17 -28.26
CA LEU A 4 -1.65 52.25 -29.04
C LEU A 4 -0.88 50.99 -29.47
N ILE A 5 0.40 51.16 -29.83
CA ILE A 5 1.30 50.06 -30.23
C ILE A 5 1.62 49.18 -29.02
N LEU A 6 1.89 49.79 -27.85
CA LEU A 6 2.13 49.06 -26.60
C LEU A 6 0.92 48.22 -26.20
N PHE A 7 -0.29 48.79 -26.27
CA PHE A 7 -1.52 48.07 -25.96
C PHE A 7 -1.79 46.90 -26.91
N HIS A 8 -1.49 47.07 -28.20
CA HIS A 8 -1.64 46.00 -29.20
C HIS A 8 -0.61 44.87 -29.01
N MET A 9 0.63 45.20 -28.64
CA MET A 9 1.66 44.22 -28.29
C MET A 9 1.28 43.43 -27.03
N MET A 10 0.78 44.10 -25.99
CA MET A 10 0.36 43.44 -24.74
C MET A 10 -0.83 42.50 -24.95
N LYS A 11 -1.81 42.90 -25.77
CA LYS A 11 -2.91 42.02 -26.20
C LYS A 11 -2.42 40.78 -26.95
N ARG A 12 -1.49 40.96 -27.91
CA ARG A 12 -0.92 39.85 -28.69
C ARG A 12 -0.16 38.86 -27.81
N VAL A 13 0.64 39.37 -26.86
CA VAL A 13 1.35 38.53 -25.89
C VAL A 13 0.35 37.73 -25.06
N LEU A 14 -0.66 38.38 -24.48
CA LEU A 14 -1.67 37.71 -23.66
C LEU A 14 -2.44 36.63 -24.46
N THR A 15 -2.82 36.91 -25.71
CA THR A 15 -3.51 35.93 -26.56
C THR A 15 -2.65 34.72 -26.93
N LEU A 16 -1.33 34.85 -26.92
CA LEU A 16 -0.40 33.76 -27.26
C LEU A 16 0.04 32.98 -26.02
N THR A 17 0.21 33.63 -24.87
CA THR A 17 0.68 32.97 -23.63
C THR A 17 -0.42 32.15 -22.93
N MET A 18 -1.67 32.60 -22.98
CA MET A 18 -2.81 31.91 -22.35
C MET A 18 -3.06 30.49 -22.91
N PRO A 19 -3.10 30.25 -24.23
CA PRO A 19 -3.30 28.91 -24.76
C PRO A 19 -2.10 27.98 -24.50
N VAL A 20 -0.87 28.50 -24.47
CA VAL A 20 0.33 27.71 -24.15
C VAL A 20 0.29 27.23 -22.70
N LEU A 21 -0.09 28.10 -21.77
CA LEU A 21 -0.24 27.74 -20.36
C LEU A 21 -1.36 26.70 -20.17
N LEU A 22 -2.47 26.85 -20.89
CA LEU A 22 -3.57 25.90 -20.87
C LEU A 22 -3.17 24.51 -21.38
N VAL A 23 -2.40 24.44 -22.47
CA VAL A 23 -1.88 23.17 -23.03
C VAL A 23 -0.90 22.50 -22.06
N LEU A 24 -0.02 23.27 -21.41
CA LEU A 24 0.89 22.74 -20.39
C LEU A 24 0.13 22.13 -19.21
N LEU A 25 -0.92 22.80 -18.71
CA LEU A 25 -1.75 22.30 -17.61
C LEU A 25 -2.55 21.04 -18.00
N LEU A 26 -3.06 20.97 -19.23
CA LEU A 26 -3.84 19.81 -19.71
C LEU A 26 -2.98 18.58 -20.00
N SER A 27 -1.67 18.74 -20.26
CA SER A 27 -0.76 17.62 -20.51
C SER A 27 -0.61 16.66 -19.32
N SER A 28 -0.82 17.16 -18.08
CA SER A 28 -0.78 16.34 -16.87
C SER A 28 -2.04 15.48 -16.67
N CYS A 29 -3.14 15.77 -17.34
CA CYS A 29 -4.38 14.98 -17.25
C CYS A 29 -4.43 13.82 -18.26
N ALA A 30 -3.51 13.78 -19.23
CA ALA A 30 -3.43 12.72 -20.24
C ALA A 30 -2.61 11.50 -19.77
N SER A 31 -2.00 11.55 -18.58
CA SER A 31 -1.27 10.41 -18.03
C SER A 31 -2.24 9.28 -17.71
N LYS A 32 -2.03 8.11 -18.32
CA LYS A 32 -2.75 6.88 -17.95
C LYS A 32 -2.51 6.61 -16.46
N PRO A 33 -3.54 6.24 -15.69
CA PRO A 33 -3.33 5.88 -14.29
C PRO A 33 -2.37 4.69 -14.24
N VAL A 34 -1.26 4.86 -13.52
CA VAL A 34 -0.40 3.73 -13.16
C VAL A 34 -1.20 2.92 -12.14
N VAL A 35 -1.80 1.83 -12.60
CA VAL A 35 -2.44 0.86 -11.72
C VAL A 35 -1.32 0.17 -10.95
N GLN A 36 -1.05 0.64 -9.73
CA GLN A 36 -0.14 -0.04 -8.81
C GLN A 36 -0.86 -1.29 -8.31
N VAL A 37 -0.51 -2.43 -8.89
CA VAL A 37 -0.95 -3.74 -8.39
C VAL A 37 -0.03 -4.10 -7.24
N TYR A 38 -0.54 -3.97 -6.01
CA TYR A 38 0.19 -4.41 -4.84
C TYR A 38 0.11 -5.93 -4.71
N PRO A 39 1.24 -6.62 -4.51
CA PRO A 39 1.21 -8.04 -4.21
C PRO A 39 0.40 -8.25 -2.93
N GLN A 40 -0.51 -9.22 -2.96
CA GLN A 40 -1.39 -9.54 -1.85
C GLN A 40 -0.78 -10.65 -1.01
N ILE A 41 -0.80 -10.49 0.31
CA ILE A 41 -0.34 -11.53 1.24
C ILE A 41 -1.25 -12.77 1.07
N PRO A 42 -0.69 -13.99 0.98
CA PRO A 42 -1.48 -15.20 0.91
C PRO A 42 -2.46 -15.31 2.09
N ALA A 43 -3.76 -15.49 1.79
CA ALA A 43 -4.81 -15.54 2.81
C ALA A 43 -4.59 -16.65 3.86
N ALA A 44 -3.93 -17.75 3.49
CA ALA A 44 -3.58 -18.83 4.42
C ALA A 44 -2.67 -18.39 5.57
N LEU A 45 -1.84 -17.35 5.37
CA LEU A 45 -0.97 -16.78 6.41
C LEU A 45 -1.72 -15.84 7.36
N LEU A 46 -2.81 -15.22 6.87
CA LEU A 46 -3.63 -14.26 7.61
C LEU A 46 -4.90 -14.88 8.21
N ALA A 47 -5.22 -16.13 7.87
CA ALA A 47 -6.38 -16.83 8.38
C ALA A 47 -6.40 -16.84 9.92
N HIS A 48 -7.58 -16.84 10.54
CA HIS A 48 -7.68 -16.98 11.99
C HIS A 48 -7.01 -18.29 12.46
N LEU A 49 -6.35 -18.23 13.62
CA LEU A 49 -5.86 -19.41 14.32
C LEU A 49 -6.67 -19.56 15.59
N ASP A 50 -7.36 -20.68 15.71
CA ASP A 50 -8.12 -20.99 16.92
C ASP A 50 -7.16 -21.28 18.07
N LYS A 51 -7.51 -20.73 19.23
CA LYS A 51 -6.79 -20.96 20.47
C LYS A 51 -7.57 -21.97 21.29
N THR A 52 -6.93 -23.06 21.68
CA THR A 52 -7.54 -24.04 22.59
C THR A 52 -7.79 -23.38 23.94
N GLY A 53 -9.00 -23.53 24.50
CA GLY A 53 -9.34 -23.08 25.84
C GLY A 53 -8.74 -23.97 26.93
N PHE A 54 -8.47 -23.41 28.11
CA PHE A 54 -8.06 -24.19 29.28
C PHE A 54 -9.27 -24.62 30.10
N ASN A 55 -9.47 -25.93 30.25
CA ASN A 55 -10.56 -26.52 31.03
C ASN A 55 -10.04 -27.44 32.17
N GLY A 56 -8.78 -27.26 32.57
CA GLY A 56 -8.14 -28.09 33.59
C GLY A 56 -8.37 -27.60 35.01
N ASN A 57 -8.30 -28.52 35.98
CA ASN A 57 -8.49 -28.21 37.40
C ASN A 57 -7.27 -28.56 38.26
N THR A 58 -6.26 -29.21 37.68
CA THR A 58 -5.06 -29.66 38.39
C THR A 58 -3.80 -29.06 37.78
N TYR A 59 -2.70 -29.08 38.55
CA TYR A 59 -1.39 -28.70 38.04
C TYR A 59 -0.94 -29.58 36.85
N GLY A 60 -1.34 -30.86 36.85
CA GLY A 60 -1.10 -31.76 35.73
C GLY A 60 -1.84 -31.38 34.45
N ASP A 61 -2.98 -30.70 34.55
CA ASP A 61 -3.69 -30.19 33.38
C ASP A 61 -3.02 -28.93 32.81
N VAL A 62 -2.44 -28.10 33.69
CA VAL A 62 -1.65 -26.93 33.28
C VAL A 62 -0.44 -27.37 32.45
N SER A 63 0.27 -28.42 32.86
CA SER A 63 1.44 -28.91 32.10
C SER A 63 1.05 -29.47 30.73
N LYS A 64 -0.07 -30.20 30.63
CA LYS A 64 -0.63 -30.66 29.34
C LYS A 64 -1.02 -29.48 28.46
N TYR A 65 -1.69 -28.49 29.03
CA TYR A 65 -2.11 -27.29 28.31
C TYR A 65 -0.91 -26.45 27.83
N ALA A 66 0.19 -26.40 28.58
CA ALA A 66 1.41 -25.74 28.16
C ALA A 66 2.02 -26.37 26.88
N VAL A 67 1.91 -27.69 26.70
CA VAL A 67 2.33 -28.37 25.46
C VAL A 67 1.45 -27.96 24.28
N ILE A 68 0.14 -27.85 24.48
CA ILE A 68 -0.81 -27.37 23.46
C ILE A 68 -0.45 -25.94 23.05
N LEU A 69 -0.30 -25.04 24.03
CA LEU A 69 0.08 -23.64 23.77
C LEU A 69 1.42 -23.51 23.06
N LYS A 70 2.39 -24.37 23.36
CA LYS A 70 3.67 -24.38 22.65
C LYS A 70 3.47 -24.72 21.17
N ARG A 71 2.70 -25.78 20.87
CA ARG A 71 2.40 -26.16 19.49
C ARG A 71 1.66 -25.05 18.73
N GLU A 72 0.64 -24.46 19.33
CA GLU A 72 -0.13 -23.36 18.72
C GLU A 72 0.78 -22.15 18.44
N ARG A 73 1.65 -21.80 19.40
CA ARG A 73 2.64 -20.74 19.23
C ARG A 73 3.60 -21.02 18.08
N ASP A 74 4.09 -22.25 17.95
CA ASP A 74 5.02 -22.63 16.88
C ASP A 74 4.36 -22.47 15.50
N VAL A 75 3.06 -22.76 15.38
CA VAL A 75 2.27 -22.49 14.16
C VAL A 75 2.17 -21.00 13.87
N CYS A 76 1.88 -20.17 14.88
CA CYS A 76 1.85 -18.72 14.73
C CYS A 76 3.21 -18.18 14.27
N LEU A 77 4.30 -18.60 14.90
CA LEU A 77 5.66 -18.17 14.55
C LEU A 77 5.99 -18.52 13.11
N ASN A 78 5.70 -19.75 12.68
CA ASN A 78 5.90 -20.18 11.30
C ASN A 78 5.14 -19.30 10.30
N ARG A 79 3.90 -18.88 10.59
CA ARG A 79 3.16 -17.96 9.70
C ARG A 79 3.82 -16.59 9.62
N VAL A 80 4.29 -16.04 10.74
CA VAL A 80 5.00 -14.76 10.73
C VAL A 80 6.28 -14.85 9.91
N ASP A 81 7.02 -15.95 10.03
CA ASP A 81 8.23 -16.16 9.23
C ASP A 81 7.91 -16.24 7.73
N LYS A 82 6.84 -16.93 7.34
CA LYS A 82 6.37 -16.93 5.94
C LYS A 82 5.91 -15.57 5.44
N ILE A 83 5.32 -14.72 6.30
CA ILE A 83 4.99 -13.34 5.93
C ILE A 83 6.28 -12.53 5.70
N ARG A 84 7.31 -12.69 6.52
CA ARG A 84 8.60 -12.01 6.35
C ARG A 84 9.33 -12.46 5.08
N GLU A 85 9.32 -13.76 4.79
CA GLU A 85 9.82 -14.32 3.53
C GLU A 85 9.09 -13.68 2.34
N TRP A 86 7.75 -13.71 2.36
CA TRP A 86 6.93 -13.09 1.32
C TRP A 86 7.22 -11.60 1.15
N GLN A 87 7.38 -10.85 2.25
CA GLN A 87 7.73 -9.42 2.18
C GLN A 87 9.08 -9.21 1.50
N THR A 88 10.06 -10.06 1.81
CA THR A 88 11.40 -9.97 1.21
C THR A 88 11.35 -10.26 -0.30
N GLU A 89 10.59 -11.28 -0.71
CA GLU A 89 10.40 -11.63 -2.11
C GLU A 89 9.64 -10.55 -2.91
N ASN A 90 8.71 -9.84 -2.26
CA ASN A 90 7.83 -8.88 -2.93
C ASN A 90 8.29 -7.42 -2.79
N ALA A 91 9.20 -7.09 -1.87
CA ALA A 91 9.79 -5.76 -1.72
C ALA A 91 10.88 -5.44 -2.76
N GLN A 92 11.32 -6.44 -3.54
CA GLN A 92 12.34 -6.28 -4.59
C GLN A 92 11.75 -5.98 -5.99
N ASN A 93 10.44 -5.70 -6.10
CA ASN A 93 9.77 -5.33 -7.34
C ASN A 93 9.40 -3.85 -7.40
#